data_AF-A0A6M0AD75-F1
#
_entry.id   AF-A0A6M0AD75-F1
#
_cell.length_a   1.000
_cell.length_b   1.000
_cell.length_c   1.000
_cell.angle_alpha   90.00
_cell.angle_beta   90.00
_cell.angle_gamma   90.00
#
_symmetry.space_group_name_H-M   'P 1'
#
loop_
_entity.id
_entity.type
_entity.pdbx_description
1 polymer ?
#
loop_
_entity_poly.entity_id
_entity_poly.type
_entity_poly.pdbx_seq_one_letter_code
_entity_poly.pdbx_strand_id
1 'polypeptide(L)'
;FGIRSGLDPSQAEAFAQLRRQTVHTLPYLVHDQPVPGAIDALEKLQEAGVDLAVMTMRRVRELDEAFSRLDLEKFFPPNRRYCLSNDYVKTGDTKDKPLLMAKALKKLPAASDVWMIGDTEADIVAAKTHGIKAIGVLSGIRDRTQLNLYEPDFTVNNLAEAVDLVLDTAVLQAV
;
A
#
# COMPACT_ATOMS: atom_id res chain seq x y z
N PHE A 1 4.14 18.93 -0.37
CA PHE A 1 4.70 18.67 0.96
C PHE A 1 5.61 19.80 1.42
N GLY A 2 6.78 20.03 0.79
CA GLY A 2 7.70 21.10 1.20
C GLY A 2 7.07 22.47 1.48
N ILE A 3 6.33 23.03 0.52
CA ILE A 3 5.70 24.36 0.68
C ILE A 3 4.67 24.38 1.83
N ARG A 4 3.86 23.33 1.96
CA ARG A 4 2.88 23.19 3.06
C ARG A 4 3.55 23.05 4.43
N SER A 5 4.83 22.69 4.46
CA SER A 5 5.67 22.58 5.66
C SER A 5 6.50 23.85 5.90
N GLY A 6 6.24 24.94 5.16
CA GLY A 6 6.93 26.23 5.34
C GLY A 6 8.19 26.42 4.48
N LEU A 7 8.52 25.49 3.58
CA LEU A 7 9.63 25.67 2.64
C LEU A 7 9.28 26.69 1.55
N ASP A 8 10.23 27.55 1.20
CA ASP A 8 10.10 28.38 0.01
C ASP A 8 10.17 27.53 -1.28
N PRO A 9 9.83 28.07 -2.48
CA PRO A 9 9.83 27.29 -3.72
C PRO A 9 11.17 26.63 -4.05
N SER A 10 12.30 27.29 -3.80
CA SER A 10 13.63 26.76 -4.08
C SER A 10 14.00 25.64 -3.11
N GLN A 11 13.67 25.81 -1.82
CA GLN A 11 13.84 24.79 -0.80
C GLN A 11 12.95 23.57 -1.06
N ALA A 12 11.72 23.79 -1.52
CA ALA A 12 10.80 22.72 -1.86
C ALA A 12 11.29 21.89 -3.06
N GLU A 13 11.90 22.55 -4.05
CA GLU A 13 12.53 21.87 -5.18
C GLU A 13 13.75 21.06 -4.74
N ALA A 14 14.65 21.66 -3.97
CA ALA A 14 15.82 20.99 -3.41
C ALA A 14 15.41 19.78 -2.54
N PHE A 15 14.42 19.95 -1.68
CA PHE A 15 13.83 18.87 -0.89
C PHE A 15 13.28 17.74 -1.77
N ALA A 16 12.55 18.07 -2.84
CA ALA A 16 12.02 17.06 -3.75
C ALA A 16 13.13 16.29 -4.47
N GLN A 17 14.23 16.96 -4.85
CA GLN A 17 15.41 16.32 -5.44
C GLN A 17 16.09 15.39 -4.43
N LEU A 18 16.37 15.86 -3.22
CA LEU A 18 16.95 15.06 -2.14
C LEU A 18 16.08 13.84 -1.82
N ARG A 19 14.76 14.02 -1.70
CA ARG A 19 13.81 12.93 -1.46
C ARG A 19 13.90 11.86 -2.55
N ARG A 20 14.01 12.25 -3.82
CA ARG A 20 14.17 11.31 -4.94
C ARG A 20 15.48 10.54 -4.91
N GLN A 21 16.53 11.15 -4.37
CA GLN A 21 17.87 10.53 -4.25
C GLN A 21 18.04 9.69 -2.99
N THR A 22 17.13 9.81 -2.01
CA THR A 22 17.26 9.18 -0.68
C THR A 22 16.16 8.16 -0.40
N VAL A 23 14.89 8.55 -0.55
CA VAL A 23 13.74 7.69 -0.27
C VAL A 23 13.70 6.59 -1.33
N HIS A 24 13.96 5.36 -0.89
CA HIS A 24 14.15 4.13 -1.68
C HIS A 24 15.57 3.83 -2.18
N THR A 25 16.62 4.35 -1.54
CA THR A 25 17.99 3.86 -1.75
C THR A 25 18.48 3.02 -0.57
N LEU A 26 19.36 2.04 -0.86
CA LEU A 26 19.86 1.09 0.14
C LEU A 26 20.34 1.72 1.46
N PRO A 27 21.07 2.87 1.47
CA PRO A 27 21.49 3.49 2.73
C PRO A 27 20.34 3.88 3.66
N TYR A 28 19.13 4.08 3.14
CA TYR A 28 17.95 4.47 3.91
C TYR A 28 16.95 3.33 4.09
N LEU A 29 16.92 2.35 3.18
CA LEU A 29 16.01 1.21 3.28
C LEU A 29 16.26 0.35 4.51
N VAL A 30 17.48 0.35 5.04
CA VAL A 30 17.83 -0.32 6.30
C VAL A 30 17.00 0.16 7.50
N HIS A 31 16.41 1.35 7.40
CA HIS A 31 15.55 1.92 8.45
C HIS A 31 14.08 1.50 8.32
N ASP A 32 13.66 0.88 7.21
CA ASP A 32 12.29 0.40 7.06
C ASP A 32 12.01 -0.68 8.12
N GLN A 33 10.89 -0.53 8.81
CA GLN A 33 10.35 -1.47 9.79
C GLN A 33 8.84 -1.66 9.51
N PRO A 34 8.28 -2.84 9.80
CA PRO A 34 6.84 -3.01 9.82
C PRO A 34 6.21 -2.03 10.79
N VAL A 35 5.06 -1.44 10.42
CA VAL A 35 4.30 -0.63 11.36
C VAL A 35 3.83 -1.50 12.54
N PRO A 36 3.71 -0.95 13.77
CA PRO A 36 3.27 -1.74 14.91
C PRO A 36 1.99 -2.51 14.64
N GLY A 37 1.97 -3.80 14.98
CA GLY A 37 0.84 -4.71 14.78
C GLY A 37 0.65 -5.23 13.34
N ALA A 38 1.51 -4.84 12.38
CA ALA A 38 1.34 -5.29 10.99
C ALA A 38 1.56 -6.79 10.80
N ILE A 39 2.55 -7.37 11.48
CA ILE A 39 2.86 -8.81 11.37
C ILE A 39 1.69 -9.63 11.91
N ASP A 40 1.23 -9.34 13.13
CA ASP A 40 0.07 -10.01 13.75
C ASP A 40 -1.19 -9.90 12.88
N ALA A 41 -1.42 -8.74 12.25
CA ALA A 41 -2.55 -8.53 11.35
C ALA A 41 -2.47 -9.39 10.08
N LEU A 42 -1.26 -9.55 9.51
CA LEU A 42 -1.04 -10.42 8.35
C LEU A 42 -1.18 -11.90 8.71
N GLU A 43 -0.67 -12.31 9.88
CA GLU A 43 -0.83 -13.68 10.40
C GLU A 43 -2.32 -14.00 10.61
N LYS A 44 -3.08 -13.09 11.22
CA LYS A 44 -4.54 -13.23 11.41
C LYS A 44 -5.29 -13.43 10.09
N LEU A 45 -4.94 -12.71 9.03
CA LEU A 45 -5.55 -12.90 7.70
C LEU A 45 -5.17 -14.25 7.09
N GLN A 46 -3.92 -14.69 7.23
CA GLN A 46 -3.50 -16.01 6.74
C GLN A 46 -4.21 -17.15 7.46
N GLU A 47 -4.35 -17.07 8.79
CA GLU A 47 -5.07 -18.06 9.60
C GLU A 47 -6.55 -18.14 9.22
N ALA A 48 -7.16 -17.01 8.85
CA ALA A 48 -8.52 -16.94 8.33
C ALA A 48 -8.67 -17.42 6.88
N GLY A 49 -7.58 -17.82 6.21
CA GLY A 49 -7.60 -18.30 4.82
C GLY A 49 -7.79 -17.21 3.77
N VAL A 50 -7.53 -15.94 4.11
CA VAL A 50 -7.62 -14.81 3.17
C VAL A 50 -6.38 -14.80 2.26
N ASP A 51 -6.60 -14.72 0.94
CA ASP A 51 -5.52 -14.61 -0.03
C ASP A 51 -4.90 -13.20 0.00
N LEU A 52 -3.60 -13.11 0.26
CA LEU A 52 -2.88 -11.85 0.47
C LEU A 52 -2.04 -11.49 -0.75
N ALA A 53 -2.16 -10.23 -1.20
CA ALA A 53 -1.28 -9.65 -2.21
C ALA A 53 -0.73 -8.29 -1.76
N VAL A 54 0.54 -8.03 -2.06
CA VAL A 54 1.16 -6.72 -1.84
C VAL A 54 1.16 -5.95 -3.15
N MET A 55 0.74 -4.68 -3.11
CA MET A 55 0.75 -3.78 -4.25
C MET A 55 1.42 -2.45 -3.91
N THR A 56 2.58 -2.21 -4.50
CA THR A 56 3.43 -1.07 -4.16
C THR A 56 3.95 -0.33 -5.39
N MET A 57 4.19 0.96 -5.22
CA MET A 57 4.87 1.80 -6.23
C MET A 57 6.40 1.80 -6.04
N ARG A 58 6.92 0.96 -5.13
CA ARG A 58 8.33 0.60 -5.07
C ARG A 58 8.71 -0.26 -6.27
N ARG A 59 10.01 -0.30 -6.59
CA ARG A 59 10.56 -1.19 -7.61
C ARG A 59 10.85 -2.59 -7.06
N VAL A 60 10.98 -3.57 -7.94
CA VAL A 60 11.39 -4.96 -7.61
C VAL A 60 12.57 -4.98 -6.64
N ARG A 61 13.68 -4.33 -6.99
CA ARG A 61 14.89 -4.32 -6.14
C ARG A 61 14.67 -3.74 -4.74
N GLU A 62 13.75 -2.78 -4.64
CA GLU A 62 13.44 -2.10 -3.38
C GLU A 62 12.51 -2.98 -2.54
N LEU A 63 11.56 -3.68 -3.16
CA LEU A 63 10.67 -4.61 -2.48
C LEU A 63 11.41 -5.85 -1.99
N ASP A 64 12.27 -6.44 -2.82
CA ASP A 64 13.02 -7.66 -2.51
C ASP A 64 13.97 -7.46 -1.33
N GLU A 65 14.63 -6.30 -1.24
CA GLU A 65 15.48 -5.98 -0.07
C GLU A 65 14.66 -5.93 1.22
N ALA A 66 13.53 -5.22 1.21
CA ALA A 66 12.68 -5.10 2.39
C ALA A 66 12.11 -6.47 2.80
N PHE A 67 11.73 -7.29 1.82
CA PHE A 67 11.16 -8.61 2.05
C PHE A 67 12.17 -9.59 2.64
N SER A 68 13.38 -9.63 2.09
CA SER A 68 14.45 -10.49 2.59
C SER A 68 14.90 -10.09 3.99
N ARG A 69 15.04 -8.78 4.26
CA ARG A 69 15.51 -8.29 5.55
C ARG A 69 14.47 -8.45 6.68
N LEU A 70 13.19 -8.32 6.36
CA LEU A 70 12.09 -8.31 7.33
C LEU A 70 11.28 -9.61 7.37
N ASP A 71 11.73 -10.66 6.66
CA ASP A 71 11.06 -11.97 6.57
C ASP A 71 9.58 -11.89 6.19
N LEU A 72 9.25 -11.03 5.21
CA LEU A 72 7.87 -10.82 4.74
C LEU A 72 7.47 -11.79 3.63
N GLU A 73 8.40 -12.61 3.15
CA GLU A 73 8.18 -13.55 2.05
C GLU A 73 7.14 -14.62 2.39
N LYS A 74 7.04 -14.99 3.67
CA LYS A 74 6.06 -15.94 4.21
C LYS A 74 4.60 -15.49 4.00
N PHE A 75 4.37 -14.19 3.90
CA PHE A 75 3.03 -13.63 3.68
C PHE A 75 2.66 -13.51 2.21
N PHE A 76 3.65 -13.24 1.36
CA PHE A 76 3.44 -12.85 -0.02
C PHE A 76 4.37 -13.66 -0.93
N PRO A 77 3.93 -14.82 -1.46
CA PRO A 77 4.72 -15.56 -2.44
C PRO A 77 4.94 -14.74 -3.73
N PRO A 78 5.91 -15.08 -4.59
CA PRO A 78 6.25 -14.28 -5.77
C PRO A 78 5.07 -13.94 -6.70
N ASN A 79 4.07 -14.81 -6.80
CA ASN A 79 2.84 -14.61 -7.58
C ASN A 79 1.79 -13.72 -6.87
N ARG A 80 2.13 -13.13 -5.73
CA ARG A 80 1.33 -12.18 -4.94
C ARG A 80 2.02 -10.83 -4.74
N ARG A 81 3.18 -10.62 -5.38
CA ARG A 81 3.95 -9.38 -5.32
C ARG A 81 3.73 -8.56 -6.56
N TYR A 82 3.12 -7.39 -6.42
CA TYR A 82 2.89 -6.45 -7.51
C TYR A 82 3.63 -5.15 -7.23
N CYS A 83 4.66 -4.88 -8.02
CA CYS A 83 5.52 -3.70 -7.91
C CYS A 83 5.94 -3.19 -9.29
N LEU A 84 6.65 -2.06 -9.34
CA LEU A 84 7.16 -1.51 -10.59
C LEU A 84 8.42 -2.26 -11.03
N SER A 85 8.61 -2.43 -12.34
CA SER A 85 9.91 -2.90 -12.85
C SER A 85 11.00 -1.86 -12.57
N ASN A 86 12.26 -2.29 -12.52
CA ASN A 86 13.37 -1.41 -12.16
C ASN A 86 13.57 -0.25 -13.16
N ASP A 87 13.19 -0.47 -14.42
CA ASP A 87 13.25 0.45 -15.56
C ASP A 87 11.94 1.23 -15.80
N TYR A 88 10.91 1.03 -14.98
CA TYR A 88 9.62 1.70 -15.16
C TYR A 88 9.73 3.22 -15.02
N VAL A 89 9.23 3.94 -16.02
CA VAL A 89 9.12 5.41 -16.00
C VAL A 89 7.82 5.79 -15.31
N LYS A 90 7.95 6.21 -14.05
CA LYS A 90 6.83 6.62 -13.19
C LYS A 90 6.19 7.91 -13.70
N THR A 91 4.87 7.90 -13.92
CA THR A 91 4.10 9.06 -14.39
C THR A 91 3.26 9.70 -13.29
N GLY A 92 3.02 8.97 -12.19
CA GLY A 92 2.35 9.44 -10.99
C GLY A 92 1.62 8.31 -10.28
N ASP A 93 1.66 8.27 -8.95
CA ASP A 93 1.12 7.13 -8.18
C ASP A 93 -0.36 6.87 -8.45
N THR A 94 -1.18 7.92 -8.55
CA THR A 94 -2.62 7.82 -8.85
C THR A 94 -2.93 7.41 -10.30
N LYS A 95 -1.94 7.43 -11.20
CA LYS A 95 -2.07 6.95 -12.60
C LYS A 95 -1.49 5.55 -12.75
N ASP A 96 -0.34 5.30 -12.15
CA ASP A 96 0.43 4.06 -12.32
C ASP A 96 -0.15 2.92 -11.46
N LYS A 97 -0.65 3.20 -10.25
CA LYS A 97 -1.21 2.17 -9.34
C LYS A 97 -2.48 1.51 -9.88
N PRO A 98 -3.46 2.23 -10.48
CA PRO A 98 -4.58 1.58 -11.16
C PRO A 98 -4.15 0.64 -12.29
N LEU A 99 -3.09 0.98 -13.05
CA LEU A 99 -2.56 0.09 -14.09
C LEU A 99 -1.91 -1.17 -13.51
N LEU A 100 -1.23 -1.03 -12.37
CA LEU A 100 -0.67 -2.16 -11.65
C LEU A 100 -1.78 -3.06 -11.08
N MET A 101 -2.85 -2.48 -10.54
CA MET A 101 -4.03 -3.23 -10.08
C MET A 101 -4.70 -3.99 -11.21
N ALA A 102 -4.88 -3.38 -12.38
CA ALA A 102 -5.41 -4.05 -13.56
C ALA A 102 -4.57 -5.29 -13.95
N LYS A 103 -3.25 -5.23 -13.82
CA LYS A 103 -2.35 -6.36 -14.06
C LYS A 103 -2.48 -7.43 -12.97
N ALA A 104 -2.70 -7.04 -11.73
CA ALA A 104 -2.88 -7.95 -10.60
C ALA A 104 -4.18 -8.75 -10.75
N LEU A 105 -5.31 -8.08 -11.00
CA LEU A 105 -6.63 -8.71 -11.13
C LEU A 105 -6.72 -9.72 -12.28
N LYS A 106 -5.90 -9.58 -13.33
CA LYS A 106 -5.80 -10.57 -14.41
C LYS A 106 -5.08 -11.86 -14.02
N LYS A 107 -4.27 -11.82 -12.96
CA LYS A 107 -3.40 -12.93 -12.53
C LYS A 107 -3.88 -13.57 -11.22
N LEU A 108 -4.54 -12.79 -10.37
CA LEU A 108 -5.14 -13.28 -9.14
C LEU A 108 -6.34 -14.16 -9.46
N PRO A 109 -6.63 -15.18 -8.62
CA PRO A 109 -7.86 -15.94 -8.75
C PRO A 109 -9.07 -15.01 -8.54
N ALA A 110 -10.20 -15.38 -9.12
CA ALA A 110 -11.44 -14.67 -8.84
C ALA A 110 -11.79 -14.83 -7.35
N ALA A 111 -12.16 -13.73 -6.72
CA ALA A 111 -12.63 -13.70 -5.34
C ALA A 111 -14.01 -13.03 -5.31
N SER A 112 -14.88 -13.52 -4.42
CA SER A 112 -16.20 -12.94 -4.18
C SER A 112 -16.12 -11.57 -3.52
N ASP A 113 -15.05 -11.34 -2.75
CA ASP A 113 -14.81 -10.09 -2.04
C ASP A 113 -13.33 -9.69 -2.11
N VAL A 114 -13.07 -8.43 -2.47
CA VAL A 114 -11.71 -7.90 -2.66
C VAL A 114 -11.63 -6.55 -1.98
N TRP A 115 -10.55 -6.36 -1.22
CA TRP A 115 -10.26 -5.14 -0.48
C TRP A 115 -8.86 -4.63 -0.82
N MET A 116 -8.74 -3.31 -0.96
CA MET A 116 -7.47 -2.61 -1.03
C MET A 116 -7.27 -1.81 0.26
N ILE A 117 -6.21 -2.11 0.99
CA ILE A 117 -5.85 -1.41 2.22
C ILE A 117 -4.60 -0.58 1.95
N GLY A 118 -4.64 0.72 2.25
CA GLY A 118 -3.49 1.59 2.04
C GLY A 118 -3.62 2.96 2.68
N ASP A 119 -2.53 3.71 2.67
CA ASP A 119 -2.39 4.97 3.40
C ASP A 119 -2.30 6.19 2.48
N THR A 120 -2.51 6.02 1.17
CA THR A 120 -2.43 7.11 0.20
C THR A 120 -3.63 7.20 -0.73
N GLU A 121 -3.76 8.34 -1.37
CA GLU A 121 -4.70 8.57 -2.45
C GLU A 121 -4.58 7.56 -3.59
N ALA A 122 -3.37 7.06 -3.87
CA ALA A 122 -3.14 6.12 -4.95
C ALA A 122 -3.77 4.75 -4.68
N ASP A 123 -3.84 4.35 -3.40
CA ASP A 123 -4.49 3.11 -2.98
C ASP A 123 -5.99 3.18 -3.24
N ILE A 124 -6.61 4.27 -2.77
CA ILE A 124 -8.05 4.51 -2.88
C ILE A 124 -8.46 4.66 -4.36
N VAL A 125 -7.70 5.46 -5.12
CA VAL A 125 -7.96 5.65 -6.56
C VAL A 125 -7.83 4.34 -7.33
N ALA A 126 -6.80 3.52 -7.04
CA ALA A 126 -6.64 2.23 -7.69
C ALA A 126 -7.85 1.32 -7.41
N ALA A 127 -8.25 1.19 -6.15
CA ALA A 127 -9.40 0.39 -5.74
C ALA A 127 -10.68 0.82 -6.44
N LYS A 128 -11.04 2.11 -6.35
CA LYS A 128 -12.27 2.67 -6.95
C LYS A 128 -12.29 2.52 -8.47
N THR A 129 -11.14 2.67 -9.13
CA THR A 129 -11.05 2.50 -10.60
C THR A 129 -11.49 1.11 -11.04
N HIS A 130 -11.30 0.09 -10.19
CA HIS A 130 -11.63 -1.31 -10.49
C HIS A 130 -12.84 -1.83 -9.71
N GLY A 131 -13.62 -0.94 -9.06
CA GLY A 131 -14.80 -1.33 -8.29
C GLY A 131 -14.48 -2.17 -7.05
N ILE A 132 -13.28 -2.01 -6.49
CA ILE A 132 -12.80 -2.71 -5.29
C ILE A 132 -13.00 -1.82 -4.06
N LYS A 133 -13.34 -2.43 -2.93
CA LYS A 133 -13.52 -1.71 -1.66
C LYS A 133 -12.18 -1.20 -1.14
N ALA A 134 -12.16 0.05 -0.67
CA ALA A 134 -10.98 0.73 -0.19
C ALA A 134 -11.05 1.00 1.32
N ILE A 135 -10.01 0.61 2.04
CA ILE A 135 -9.79 1.01 3.44
C ILE A 135 -8.56 1.92 3.51
N GLY A 136 -8.78 3.16 3.94
CA GLY A 136 -7.72 4.09 4.28
C GLY A 136 -7.19 3.85 5.69
N VAL A 137 -5.88 3.71 5.88
CA VAL A 137 -5.25 3.59 7.21
C VAL A 137 -4.49 4.85 7.61
N LEU A 138 -4.66 5.28 8.86
CA LEU A 138 -4.00 6.49 9.40
C LEU A 138 -2.62 6.24 10.00
N SER A 139 -2.15 4.98 10.01
CA SER A 139 -0.82 4.60 10.49
C SER A 139 0.30 4.85 9.47
N GLY A 140 0.00 5.54 8.35
CA GLY A 140 0.93 5.84 7.27
C GLY A 140 1.18 7.34 7.07
N ILE A 141 1.33 7.78 5.82
CA ILE A 141 1.80 9.15 5.47
C ILE A 141 0.69 10.18 5.27
N ARG A 142 -0.59 9.79 5.32
CA ARG A 142 -1.74 10.69 5.16
C ARG A 142 -2.57 10.75 6.42
N ASP A 143 -3.10 11.95 6.68
CA ASP A 143 -4.13 12.14 7.68
C ASP A 143 -5.54 11.86 7.11
N ARG A 144 -6.52 11.81 8.01
CA ARG A 144 -7.93 11.56 7.68
C ARG A 144 -8.48 12.58 6.68
N THR A 145 -8.10 13.85 6.81
CA THR A 145 -8.55 14.91 5.90
C THR A 145 -8.08 14.67 4.48
N GLN A 146 -6.82 14.26 4.28
CA GLN A 146 -6.29 13.94 2.94
C GLN A 146 -6.93 12.68 2.35
N LEU A 147 -7.11 11.61 3.14
CA LEU A 147 -7.73 10.37 2.66
C LEU A 147 -9.19 10.58 2.26
N ASN A 148 -9.96 11.32 3.07
CA ASN A 148 -11.38 11.56 2.82
C ASN A 148 -11.67 12.30 1.51
N LEU A 149 -10.71 13.06 0.94
CA LEU A 149 -10.87 13.70 -0.37
C LEU A 149 -11.08 12.67 -1.50
N TYR A 150 -10.70 11.42 -1.29
CA TYR A 150 -10.82 10.34 -2.26
C TYR A 150 -11.97 9.37 -1.93
N GLU A 151 -12.66 9.61 -0.80
CA GLU A 151 -13.84 8.87 -0.33
C GLU A 151 -13.60 7.35 -0.33
N PRO A 152 -12.72 6.83 0.56
CA PRO A 152 -12.63 5.38 0.78
C PRO A 152 -13.91 4.87 1.46
N ASP A 153 -14.21 3.57 1.30
CA ASP A 153 -15.36 2.95 1.96
C ASP A 153 -15.23 3.01 3.50
N PHE A 154 -14.01 2.85 4.01
CA PHE A 154 -13.70 3.01 5.43
C PHE A 154 -12.38 3.74 5.66
N THR A 155 -12.25 4.40 6.81
CA THR A 155 -10.98 4.98 7.27
C THR A 155 -10.75 4.65 8.74
N VAL A 156 -9.71 3.86 9.01
CA VAL A 156 -9.38 3.27 10.30
C VAL A 156 -7.99 3.71 10.78
N ASN A 157 -7.65 3.49 12.04
CA ASN A 157 -6.42 4.04 12.60
C ASN A 157 -5.16 3.29 12.16
N ASN A 158 -5.26 1.98 11.91
CA ASN A 158 -4.11 1.13 11.61
C ASN A 158 -4.52 -0.14 10.84
N LEU A 159 -3.53 -0.96 10.46
CA LEU A 159 -3.77 -2.20 9.71
C LEU A 159 -4.57 -3.23 10.52
N ALA A 160 -4.38 -3.34 11.84
CA ALA A 160 -5.11 -4.29 12.65
C ALA A 160 -6.62 -4.02 12.64
N GLU A 161 -7.04 -2.76 12.81
CA GLU A 161 -8.45 -2.37 12.68
C GLU A 161 -9.01 -2.63 11.28
N ALA A 162 -8.19 -2.47 10.23
CA ALA A 162 -8.61 -2.78 8.86
C ALA A 162 -8.86 -4.29 8.69
N VAL A 163 -8.00 -5.13 9.27
CA VAL A 163 -8.13 -6.58 9.25
C VAL A 163 -9.37 -7.04 10.00
N ASP A 164 -9.63 -6.49 11.19
CA ASP A 164 -10.83 -6.80 11.97
C ASP A 164 -12.10 -6.51 11.14
N LEU A 165 -12.14 -5.34 10.49
CA LEU A 165 -13.27 -4.96 9.63
C LEU A 165 -13.48 -5.91 8.45
N VAL A 166 -12.41 -6.33 7.78
CA VAL A 166 -12.48 -7.28 6.65
C VAL A 166 -13.04 -8.62 7.11
N LEU A 167 -12.55 -9.14 8.24
CA LEU A 167 -12.97 -10.43 8.77
C LEU A 167 -14.41 -10.40 9.30
N ASP A 168 -14.82 -9.35 10.00
CA ASP A 168 -16.19 -9.18 10.48
C ASP A 168 -17.19 -9.10 9.31
N THR A 169 -16.82 -8.43 8.22
CA THR A 169 -17.65 -8.36 7.01
C THR A 169 -17.76 -9.71 6.31
N ALA A 170 -16.67 -10.48 6.26
CA ALA A 170 -16.67 -11.83 5.68
C ALA A 170 -17.57 -12.78 6.47
N VAL A 171 -17.57 -12.68 7.81
CA VAL A 171 -18.46 -13.45 8.69
C VAL A 171 -19.93 -13.10 8.40
N LEU A 172 -20.26 -11.81 8.25
CA LEU A 172 -21.63 -11.38 7.95
C LEU A 172 -22.14 -11.84 6.57
N GLN A 173 -21.25 -12.12 5.62
CA GLN A 173 -21.63 -12.65 4.29
C GLN A 173 -21.74 -14.18 4.25
N ALA A 174 -21.21 -14.88 5.26
CA ALA A 174 -21.23 -16.33 5.35
C ALA A 174 -22.45 -16.88 6.14
N VAL A 175 -23.27 -15.99 6.71
CA VAL A 175 -24.52 -16.29 7.44
C VAL A 175 -25.72 -15.99 6.56
#